data_AF-A0A939HZU2-F1
#
_entry.id   AF-A0A939HZU2-F1
#
_cell.length_a   1.000
_cell.length_b   1.000
_cell.length_c   1.000
_cell.angle_alpha   90.00
_cell.angle_beta   90.00
_cell.angle_gamma   90.00
#
_symmetry.space_group_name_H-M   'P 1'
#
loop_
_entity.id
_entity.type
_entity.pdbx_description
1 polymer ?
#
loop_
_entity_poly.entity_id
_entity_poly.type
_entity_poly.pdbx_seq_one_letter_code
_entity_poly.pdbx_strand_id
1 'polypeptide(L)'
;MPDIKLLVLFGSRATVHPGSDWDFAVLYDQELLRARMKNSWYWLEIDRLLTQMLPSIPMTKIDVAELNHCNTRILILDKFLWRSS
;
A
#
# COMPACT_ATOMS: atom_id res chain seq x y z
N MET A 1 3.28 5.66 13.25
CA MET A 1 2.04 4.95 12.88
C MET A 1 1.92 3.71 13.76
N PRO A 2 1.48 3.84 15.03
CA PRO A 2 1.30 2.70 15.93
C PRO A 2 0.14 1.78 15.50
N ASP A 3 -0.66 2.27 14.57
CA ASP A 3 -1.82 1.64 13.95
C ASP A 3 -1.46 0.66 12.81
N ILE A 4 -0.21 0.61 12.30
CA ILE A 4 0.16 -0.41 11.31
C ILE A 4 0.41 -1.75 12.02
N LYS A 5 -0.36 -2.77 11.65
CA LYS A 5 -0.15 -4.17 12.07
C LYS A 5 0.74 -4.94 11.12
N LEU A 6 0.62 -4.66 9.82
CA LEU A 6 1.35 -5.37 8.78
C LEU A 6 1.60 -4.46 7.59
N LEU A 7 2.81 -4.53 7.05
CA LEU A 7 3.20 -3.92 5.78
C LEU A 7 3.91 -4.99 4.94
N VAL A 8 3.42 -5.23 3.73
CA VAL A 8 3.91 -6.29 2.85
C VAL A 8 4.22 -5.70 1.49
N LEU A 9 5.44 -5.92 1.00
CA LEU A 9 5.77 -5.75 -0.41
C LEU A 9 5.21 -6.94 -1.19
N PHE A 10 4.42 -6.68 -2.22
CA PHE A 10 3.91 -7.72 -3.12
C PHE A 10 4.15 -7.35 -4.58
N GLY A 11 3.54 -8.09 -5.49
CA GLY A 11 3.62 -7.81 -6.92
C GLY A 11 4.98 -8.12 -7.55
N SER A 12 5.25 -7.48 -8.69
CA SER A 12 6.36 -7.82 -9.57
C SER A 12 7.73 -7.57 -8.92
N ARG A 13 7.83 -6.58 -8.03
CA ARG A 13 9.08 -6.29 -7.28
C ARG A 13 9.35 -7.23 -6.11
N ALA A 14 8.35 -7.94 -5.59
CA ALA A 14 8.56 -8.97 -4.57
C ALA A 14 9.24 -10.23 -5.13
N THR A 15 9.31 -10.38 -6.46
CA THR A 15 9.93 -11.53 -7.11
C THR A 15 11.29 -11.14 -7.70
N VAL A 16 11.37 -10.49 -8.87
CA VAL A 16 12.67 -10.06 -9.44
C VAL A 16 12.59 -8.98 -10.53
N HIS A 17 11.43 -8.37 -10.82
CA HIS A 17 11.29 -7.47 -11.97
C HIS A 17 11.70 -6.02 -11.63
N PRO A 18 12.86 -5.51 -12.12
CA PRO A 18 13.40 -4.24 -11.63
C PRO A 18 12.66 -3.00 -12.15
N GLY A 19 11.89 -3.15 -13.24
CA GLY A 19 11.25 -2.04 -13.95
C GLY A 19 9.82 -1.69 -13.52
N SER A 20 9.15 -2.55 -12.75
CA SER A 20 7.74 -2.35 -12.36
C SER A 20 7.58 -1.34 -11.23
N ASP A 21 6.35 -1.05 -10.82
CA ASP A 21 6.07 -0.24 -9.64
C ASP A 21 6.27 -1.05 -8.34
N TRP A 22 6.24 -0.36 -7.19
CA TRP A 22 6.32 -0.96 -5.86
C TRP A 22 4.92 -1.09 -5.27
N ASP A 23 4.41 -2.30 -5.22
CA ASP A 23 3.09 -2.59 -4.66
C ASP A 23 3.20 -2.93 -3.17
N PHE A 24 2.61 -2.12 -2.29
CA PHE A 24 2.55 -2.36 -0.86
C PHE A 24 1.14 -2.65 -0.40
N ALA A 25 0.98 -3.69 0.41
CA ALA A 25 -0.25 -3.98 1.11
C ALA A 25 -0.10 -3.61 2.59
N VAL A 26 -1.03 -2.84 3.12
CA VAL A 26 -1.03 -2.39 4.52
C VAL A 26 -2.27 -2.89 5.25
N LEU A 27 -2.07 -3.41 6.47
CA LEU A 27 -3.14 -3.75 7.40
C LEU A 27 -2.95 -2.94 8.67
N TYR A 28 -4.02 -2.28 9.08
CA TYR A 28 -4.10 -1.48 10.28
C TYR A 28 -4.78 -2.21 11.44
N ASP A 29 -4.39 -1.85 12.66
CA ASP A 29 -5.21 -2.00 13.84
C ASP A 29 -6.41 -1.04 13.73
N GLN A 30 -7.62 -1.58 13.59
CA GLN A 30 -8.81 -0.75 13.41
C GLN A 30 -9.18 0.09 14.64
N GLU A 31 -8.82 -0.32 15.86
CA GLU A 31 -9.13 0.46 17.06
C GLU A 31 -8.22 1.68 17.14
N LEU A 32 -6.92 1.49 16.92
CA LEU A 32 -5.95 2.58 16.86
C LEU A 32 -6.19 3.49 15.66
N LEU A 33 -6.54 2.91 14.51
CA LEU A 33 -6.86 3.67 13.30
C LEU A 33 -8.10 4.56 13.52
N ARG A 34 -9.19 4.04 14.11
CA ARG A 34 -10.40 4.85 14.39
C ARG A 34 -10.11 6.05 15.29
N ALA A 35 -9.22 5.91 16.27
CA ALA A 35 -8.80 7.03 17.11
C ALA A 35 -8.07 8.12 16.30
N ARG A 36 -7.35 7.73 15.23
CA ARG A 36 -6.57 8.60 14.34
C ARG A 36 -7.38 9.16 13.17
N MET A 37 -8.38 8.43 12.66
CA MET A 37 -9.26 8.78 11.54
C MET A 37 -10.11 10.04 11.79
N LYS A 38 -10.14 10.57 13.02
CA LYS A 38 -10.66 11.93 13.28
C LYS A 38 -9.95 12.99 12.43
N ASN A 39 -8.74 12.71 11.94
CA ASN A 39 -8.07 13.48 10.91
C ASN A 39 -8.36 12.86 9.53
N SER A 40 -9.05 13.62 8.67
CA SER A 40 -9.61 13.11 7.42
C SER A 40 -8.60 12.63 6.38
N TRP A 41 -7.28 12.69 6.59
CA TRP A 41 -6.28 12.49 5.51
C TRP A 41 -5.27 11.37 5.84
N TYR A 42 -5.63 10.42 6.70
CA TYR A 42 -4.73 9.36 7.17
C TYR A 42 -4.13 8.48 6.04
N TRP A 43 -4.87 8.27 4.95
CA TRP A 43 -4.38 7.50 3.79
C TRP A 43 -3.20 8.19 3.10
N LEU A 44 -3.12 9.53 3.10
CA LEU A 44 -1.96 10.25 2.54
C LEU A 44 -0.72 10.12 3.43
N GLU A 45 -0.88 9.78 4.70
CA GLU A 45 0.24 9.65 5.62
C GLU A 45 1.10 8.43 5.31
N ILE A 46 0.49 7.32 4.86
CA ILE A 46 1.25 6.13 4.47
C ILE A 46 2.06 6.36 3.19
N ASP A 47 1.47 7.02 2.18
CA ASP A 47 2.18 7.34 0.94
C ASP A 47 3.38 8.26 1.20
N ARG A 48 3.18 9.28 2.06
CA ARG A 48 4.26 10.18 2.49
C ARG A 48 5.35 9.44 3.26
N LEU A 49 4.96 8.57 4.19
CA LEU A 49 5.91 7.79 4.98
C LEU A 49 6.76 6.88 4.08
N LEU A 50 6.13 6.16 3.16
CA LEU A 50 6.84 5.29 2.22
C LEU A 50 7.79 6.09 1.33
N THR A 51 7.36 7.24 0.82
CA THR A 51 8.22 8.13 0.03
C THR A 51 9.43 8.64 0.82
N GLN A 52 9.25 8.95 2.11
CA GLN A 52 10.36 9.37 2.98
C GLN A 52 11.33 8.23 3.30
N MET A 53 10.82 7.01 3.51
CA MET A 53 11.63 5.83 3.81
C MET A 53 12.36 5.30 2.56
N LEU A 54 11.80 5.57 1.38
CA LEU A 54 12.29 5.09 0.08
C LEU A 54 12.58 6.27 -0.86
N PRO A 55 13.50 7.18 -0.51
CA PRO A 55 13.69 8.44 -1.23
C PRO A 55 14.18 8.26 -2.68
N SER A 56 14.76 7.10 -3.01
CA SER A 56 15.21 6.76 -4.36
C SER A 56 14.07 6.26 -5.27
N ILE A 57 12.86 6.12 -4.74
CA ILE A 57 11.69 5.60 -5.44
C ILE A 57 10.70 6.75 -5.63
N PRO A 58 10.35 7.10 -6.88
CA PRO A 58 9.34 8.13 -7.12
C PRO A 58 8.01 7.73 -6.47
N MET A 59 7.32 8.69 -5.85
CA MET A 59 5.98 8.46 -5.27
C MET A 59 4.99 7.90 -6.31
N THR A 60 5.13 8.30 -7.58
CA THR A 60 4.30 7.80 -8.70
C THR A 60 4.54 6.33 -9.04
N LYS A 61 5.54 5.68 -8.41
CA LYS A 61 5.85 4.26 -8.56
C LYS A 61 5.56 3.47 -7.28
N ILE A 62 4.80 4.04 -6.35
CA ILE A 62 4.40 3.39 -5.10
C ILE A 62 2.88 3.29 -5.12
N ASP A 63 2.38 2.07 -5.12
CA ASP A 63 0.96 1.78 -5.03
C ASP A 63 0.68 1.13 -3.67
N VAL A 64 -0.34 1.64 -2.96
CA VAL A 64 -0.69 1.17 -1.61
C VAL A 64 -2.10 0.62 -1.59
N ALA A 65 -2.23 -0.67 -1.25
CA ALA A 65 -3.49 -1.37 -1.08
C ALA A 65 -3.82 -1.57 0.41
N GLU A 66 -4.98 -1.09 0.86
CA GLU A 66 -5.44 -1.28 2.24
C GLU A 66 -6.21 -2.60 2.40
N LEU A 67 -5.65 -3.50 3.22
CA LEU A 67 -6.19 -4.84 3.44
C LEU A 67 -7.43 -4.85 4.35
N ASN A 68 -7.62 -3.85 5.21
CA ASN A 68 -8.74 -3.79 6.15
C ASN A 68 -10.12 -3.75 5.47
N HIS A 69 -10.19 -3.22 4.26
CA HIS A 69 -11.43 -3.02 3.50
C HIS A 69 -11.39 -3.69 2.11
N CYS A 70 -10.35 -4.47 1.82
CA CYS A 70 -10.23 -5.15 0.54
C CYS A 70 -11.19 -6.34 0.48
N ASN A 71 -12.12 -6.33 -0.47
CA ASN A 71 -12.82 -7.54 -0.83
C ASN A 71 -11.83 -8.46 -1.59
N THR A 72 -11.88 -9.76 -1.34
CA THR A 72 -10.88 -10.73 -1.85
C THR A 72 -10.76 -10.73 -3.39
N ARG A 73 -11.76 -10.18 -4.10
CA ARG A 73 -11.79 -10.05 -5.57
C ARG A 73 -10.96 -8.87 -6.11
N ILE A 74 -10.85 -7.74 -5.39
CA ILE A 74 -10.07 -6.57 -5.84
C ILE A 74 -8.57 -6.89 -5.90
N LEU A 75 -8.03 -7.61 -4.91
CA LEU A 75 -6.64 -8.12 -4.91
C LEU A 75 -6.30 -8.99 -6.13
N ILE A 76 -7.29 -9.64 -6.74
CA ILE A 76 -7.12 -10.49 -7.92
C ILE A 76 -7.25 -9.67 -9.21
N LEU A 77 -8.14 -8.66 -9.24
CA LEU A 77 -8.36 -7.81 -10.39
C LEU A 77 -7.21 -6.83 -10.66
N ASP A 78 -6.58 -6.29 -9.62
CA ASP A 78 -5.39 -5.43 -9.79
C ASP A 78 -4.24 -6.18 -10.49
N LYS A 79 -4.06 -7.46 -10.13
CA LYS A 79 -3.13 -8.38 -10.82
C LYS A 79 -3.52 -8.68 -12.27
N PHE A 80 -4.80 -8.58 -12.65
CA PHE A 80 -5.28 -8.92 -14.00
C PHE A 80 -5.34 -7.72 -14.94
N LEU A 81 -5.71 -6.55 -14.43
CA LEU A 81 -5.74 -5.31 -15.22
C LEU A 81 -4.32 -4.82 -15.54
N TRP A 82 -3.34 -5.05 -14.66
CA TRP A 82 -1.95 -4.71 -14.94
C TRP A 82 -1.24 -5.66 -15.92
N ARG A 83 -1.69 -6.92 -16.07
CA ARG A 83 -1.12 -7.89 -17.02
C ARG A 83 -1.61 -7.73 -18.47
N SER A 84 -2.53 -6.79 -18.72
CA SER A 84 -3.18 -6.61 -20.02
C SER A 84 -2.87 -5.26 -20.69
N SER A 85 -1.82 -4.56 -20.24
CA SER A 85 -1.34 -3.29 -20.84
C SER A 85 0.08 -3.44 -21.38
#